data_AF-A0A246WZU3-F1
#
_entry.id   AF-A0A246WZU3-F1
#
_cell.length_a   1.000
_cell.length_b   1.000
_cell.length_c   1.000
_cell.angle_alpha   90.00
_cell.angle_beta   90.00
_cell.angle_gamma   90.00
#
_symmetry.space_group_name_H-M   'P 1'
#
loop_
_entity.id
_entity.type
_entity.pdbx_description
1 polymer ?
#
loop_
_entity_poly.entity_id
_entity_poly.type
_entity_poly.pdbx_seq_one_letter_code
_entity_poly.pdbx_strand_id
1 'polypeptide(L)' 'MLRKLIPQNAIARYIGVTPQAVNLWFSKNSVPSRFVLRVCELVEWKVTPHGLRPDLYPYPEDGIPDSLRKSNGITRD' A
#
# COMPACT_ATOMS: atom_id res chain seq x y z
N MET A 1 2.85 -10.10 3.72
CA MET A 1 3.45 -8.82 4.17
C MET A 1 2.40 -7.94 4.87
N LEU A 2 1.33 -7.53 4.17
CA LEU A 2 0.26 -6.69 4.73
C LEU A 2 -0.49 -7.29 5.95
N ARG A 3 -0.84 -8.58 5.90
CA ARG A 3 -1.54 -9.30 7.00
C ARG A 3 -0.77 -9.33 8.34
N LYS A 4 0.55 -9.11 8.32
CA LYS A 4 1.38 -9.07 9.53
C LYS A 4 1.43 -7.68 10.17
N LEU A 5 1.15 -6.63 9.41
CA LEU A 5 1.28 -5.25 9.85
C LEU A 5 0.01 -4.73 10.53
N ILE A 6 -1.16 -5.16 10.06
CA ILE A 6 -2.44 -4.64 10.54
C ILE A 6 -3.52 -5.73 10.45
N PRO A 7 -4.41 -5.84 11.46
CA PRO A 7 -5.50 -6.83 11.42
C PRO A 7 -6.51 -6.54 10.30
N GLN A 8 -7.03 -7.61 9.70
CA GLN A 8 -8.01 -7.56 8.61
C GLN A 8 -9.22 -6.65 8.91
N ASN A 9 -9.76 -6.73 10.13
CA ASN A 9 -10.90 -5.92 10.55
C ASN A 9 -10.59 -4.42 10.64
N ALA A 10 -9.33 -4.04 10.86
CA ALA A 10 -8.93 -2.63 10.83
C ALA A 10 -8.82 -2.13 9.38
N ILE A 11 -8.26 -2.93 8.46
CA ILE A 11 -8.27 -2.62 7.03
C ILE A 11 -9.70 -2.45 6.52
N ALA A 12 -10.58 -3.40 6.83
CA ALA A 12 -11.98 -3.37 6.40
C ALA A 12 -12.69 -2.07 6.84
N ARG A 13 -12.54 -1.71 8.12
CA ARG A 13 -13.11 -0.49 8.70
C ARG A 13 -12.55 0.78 8.07
N TYR A 14 -11.23 0.89 7.93
CA TYR A 14 -10.59 2.07 7.36
C TYR A 14 -10.92 2.28 5.88
N ILE A 15 -10.94 1.19 5.10
CA ILE A 15 -11.22 1.26 3.66
C ILE A 15 -12.71 1.42 3.38
N GLY A 16 -13.58 0.94 4.28
CA GLY A 16 -15.03 0.93 4.09
C GLY A 16 -15.49 -0.26 3.27
N VAL A 17 -14.91 -1.44 3.50
CA VAL A 17 -15.27 -2.71 2.84
C VAL A 17 -15.54 -3.79 3.87
N THR A 18 -16.12 -4.90 3.44
CA THR A 18 -16.35 -6.05 4.34
C THR A 18 -15.04 -6.77 4.67
N PRO A 19 -14.91 -7.38 5.85
CA PRO A 19 -13.77 -8.25 6.16
C PRO A 19 -13.59 -9.36 5.13
N GLN A 20 -14.68 -9.94 4.61
CA GLN A 20 -14.63 -10.99 3.58
C GLN A 20 -13.95 -10.50 2.29
N ALA A 21 -14.19 -9.24 1.89
CA ALA A 21 -13.51 -8.65 0.75
C ALA A 21 -11.99 -8.56 0.99
N VAL A 22 -11.56 -8.12 2.18
CA VAL A 22 -10.14 -8.08 2.54
C VAL A 22 -9.53 -9.48 2.58
N ASN A 23 -10.27 -10.49 3.07
CA ASN A 23 -9.81 -11.88 3.03
C ASN A 23 -9.57 -12.35 1.59
N LEU A 24 -10.48 -12.02 0.68
CA LEU A 24 -10.33 -12.34 -0.75
C LEU A 24 -9.06 -11.70 -1.34
N TRP A 25 -8.71 -10.47 -0.94
CA TRP A 25 -7.46 -9.84 -1.38
C TRP A 25 -6.23 -10.62 -0.92
N PHE A 26 -6.23 -11.11 0.32
CA PHE A 26 -5.15 -11.95 0.84
C PHE A 26 -5.08 -13.31 0.14
N SER A 27 -6.23 -13.96 -0.09
CA SER A 27 -6.29 -15.25 -0.80
C SER A 27 -5.81 -15.13 -2.25
N LYS A 28 -6.13 -14.02 -2.92
CA LYS A 28 -5.69 -13.74 -4.29
C LYS A 28 -4.31 -13.07 -4.37
N ASN A 29 -3.68 -12.81 -3.22
CA ASN A 29 -2.46 -12.02 -3.09
C ASN A 29 -2.49 -10.72 -3.93
N SER A 30 -3.65 -10.06 -3.99
CA SER A 30 -3.87 -8.90 -4.86
C SER A 30 -4.88 -7.95 -4.26
N VAL A 31 -4.46 -6.70 -4.05
CA VAL A 31 -5.32 -5.60 -3.63
C VAL A 31 -5.90 -4.91 -4.88
N PRO A 32 -7.22 -4.63 -4.94
CA PRO A 32 -7.81 -3.87 -6.03
C PRO A 32 -7.15 -2.50 -6.21
N SER A 33 -6.92 -2.08 -7.46
CA SER A 33 -6.22 -0.84 -7.82
C SER A 33 -6.68 0.38 -7.02
N ARG A 34 -8.01 0.56 -6.92
CA ARG A 34 -8.66 1.68 -6.22
C ARG A 34 -8.37 1.77 -4.71
N PHE A 35 -7.84 0.70 -4.11
CA PHE A 35 -7.53 0.64 -2.68
C PHE A 35 -6.05 0.60 -2.37
N VAL A 36 -5.17 0.46 -3.38
CA VAL A 36 -3.73 0.32 -3.17
C VAL A 36 -3.17 1.50 -2.37
N LEU A 37 -3.41 2.73 -2.81
CA LEU A 37 -2.87 3.92 -2.14
C LEU A 37 -3.42 4.08 -0.71
N ARG A 38 -4.74 3.91 -0.52
CA ARG A 38 -5.36 3.99 0.82
C ARG A 38 -4.82 2.93 1.78
N VAL A 39 -4.51 1.73 1.28
CA VAL A 39 -3.88 0.68 2.09
C VAL A 39 -2.43 1.04 2.43
N CYS A 40 -1.67 1.59 1.49
CA CYS A 40 -0.31 2.09 1.74
C CYS A 40 -0.30 3.20 2.80
N GLU A 41 -1.20 4.18 2.68
CA GLU A 41 -1.38 5.26 3.66
C GLU A 41 -1.70 4.72 5.06
N LEU A 42 -2.64 3.77 5.15
CA LEU A 42 -3.05 3.14 6.41
C LEU A 42 -1.88 2.48 7.16
N VAL A 43 -0.91 1.92 6.43
CA VAL A 43 0.27 1.28 7.03
C VAL A 43 1.48 2.20 7.07
N GLU A 44 1.28 3.52 6.95
CA GLU A 44 2.33 4.54 6.96
C GLU A 44 3.42 4.24 5.91
N TRP A 45 3.01 3.79 4.73
CA TRP A 45 3.90 3.47 3.61
C TRP A 45 4.95 2.38 3.91
N LYS A 46 4.81 1.60 4.99
CA LYS A 46 5.61 0.39 5.28
C LYS A 46 5.49 -0.68 4.19
N VAL A 47 4.44 -0.58 3.37
CA VAL A 47 4.28 -1.30 2.10
C VAL A 47 4.03 -0.26 1.02
N THR A 48 4.73 -0.39 -0.10
CA THR A 48 4.61 0.53 -1.24
C THR A 48 3.60 0.02 -2.27
N PRO A 49 3.07 0.90 -3.15
CA PRO A 49 2.18 0.48 -4.24
C PRO A 49 2.84 -0.58 -5.14
N HIS A 50 4.13 -0.41 -5.44
CA HIS A 50 4.95 -1.39 -6.14
C HIS A 50 4.97 -2.76 -5.42
N GLY A 51 5.10 -2.78 -4.09
CA GLY A 51 5.08 -4.02 -3.32
C GLY A 51 3.72 -4.73 -3.27
N LEU A 52 2.60 -4.02 -3.50
CA LEU A 52 1.25 -4.59 -3.54
C LEU A 52 0.81 -5.01 -4.95
N ARG A 53 1.13 -4.20 -5.95
CA ARG A 53 0.68 -4.33 -7.34
C ARG A 53 1.79 -3.88 -8.30
N PRO A 54 2.89 -4.64 -8.43
CA PRO A 54 3.99 -4.27 -9.33
C PRO A 54 3.55 -4.24 -10.80
N ASP A 55 2.45 -4.90 -11.14
CA ASP A 55 1.81 -4.85 -12.46
C ASP A 55 1.18 -3.49 -12.79
N LEU A 56 0.76 -2.73 -11.78
CA LEU A 56 0.22 -1.37 -11.95
C LEU A 56 1.23 -0.28 -11.60
N TYR A 57 2.17 -0.60 -10.72
CA TYR A 57 3.20 0.32 -10.20
C TYR A 57 4.57 -0.32 -10.49
N PRO A 58 5.05 -0.30 -11.74
CA PRO A 58 6.26 -1.02 -12.15
C PRO A 58 7.55 -0.51 -11.50
N TYR A 59 7.57 0.74 -11.04
CA TYR A 59 8.75 1.34 -10.40
C TYR A 59 8.57 1.47 -8.87
N PRO A 60 9.65 1.35 -8.07
CA PRO A 60 9.57 1.37 -6.61
C PRO A 60 8.93 2.61 -5.99
N GLU A 61 9.09 3.77 -6.64
CA GLU A 61 8.61 5.08 -6.17
C GLU A 61 7.23 5.48 -6.75
N ASP A 62 6.63 4.60 -7.57
CA ASP A 62 5.33 4.87 -8.17
C ASP A 62 4.25 4.98 -7.10
N GLY A 63 3.47 6.06 -7.19
CA GLY A 63 2.39 6.34 -6.24
C GLY A 63 2.85 6.69 -4.81
N ILE A 64 4.15 6.77 -4.54
CA ILE A 64 4.68 7.27 -3.25
C ILE A 64 4.60 8.81 -3.25
N PRO A 65 4.12 9.45 -2.15
CA PRO A 65 4.07 10.91 -2.03
C PRO A 65 5.46 11.54 -2.07
N ASP A 66 5.59 12.72 -2.67
CA ASP A 66 6.87 13.40 -2.83
C ASP A 66 7.59 13.68 -1.50
N SER A 67 6.85 13.89 -0.42
CA SER A 67 7.42 14.07 0.93
C SER A 67 8.09 12.82 1.50
N LEU A 68 7.74 11.64 0.98
CA LEU A 68 8.27 10.34 1.40
C LEU A 68 9.25 9.75 0.40
N ARG A 69 9.24 10.23 -0.85
CA ARG A 69 10.29 9.90 -1.82
C ARG A 69 11.62 10.33 -1.23
N LYS A 70 12.55 9.38 -1.10
CA LYS A 70 13.91 9.74 -0.72
C LYS A 70 14.45 10.68 -1.79
N SER A 71 14.64 11.95 -1.44
CA SER A 71 15.35 12.91 -2.27
C SER A 71 16.79 12.43 -2.42
N ASN A 72 17.05 11.59 -3.41
CA ASN A 72 18.41 11.33 -3.85
C ASN A 72 18.90 12.60 -4.55
N GLY A 73 19.52 13.49 -3.77
CA GLY A 73 20.31 14.62 -4.24
C GLY A 73 19.77 15.99 -3.81
N ILE A 74 20.40 16.59 -2.81
CA ILE A 74 21.29 17.78 -2.92
C ILE A 74 21.71 18.15 -1.49
N THR A 75 22.86 17.65 -1.05
CA THR A 75 23.69 18.40 -0.10
C THR A 75 24.42 19.43 -0.96
N ARG A 76 23.98 20.69 -0.89
CA ARG A 76 24.72 21.86 -1.37
C ARG A 76 25.32 22.49 -0.12
N ASP A 77 26.51 22.06 0.24
CA ASP A 77 27.42 22.76 1.15
C ASP A 77 28.84 22.64 0.59
#